data_AF-A0A954PWG8-F1
#
_entry.id   AF-A0A954PWG8-F1
#
_cell.length_a   1.000
_cell.length_b   1.000
_cell.length_c   1.000
_cell.angle_alpha   90.00
_cell.angle_beta   90.00
_cell.angle_gamma   90.00
#
_symmetry.space_group_name_H-M   'P 1'
#
loop_
_entity.id
_entity.type
_entity.pdbx_description
1 polymer ?
#
loop_
_entity_poly.entity_id
_entity_poly.type
_entity_poly.pdbx_seq_one_letter_code
_entity_poly.pdbx_strand_id
1 'polypeptide(L)'
;MIAESFFTGLDWLVLVVYFVGILAIGAIFWRRNKSSDDFTAGGRALPGWLCGMSIFATYLSSISYLALPGKAFVANWNAFAFSLALPPAAWIAVHFFLPMYRASGEVSAYSLLEHRFGLWARLFASSFYLLFQVARIGVVMYLMALPMAILFGWDIRTLILVTGVIVTAYSFIGGITAVIWADAIQAFVLLAGAFLALAILLIGMPGGPTQVFEVASAESKFSLGSMSLLDVSTPTLWIVLAYGLFENLKNFGIDQSYVQRYIASSSDREAAKSVWLGALLYV
;
A
#
# COMPACT_ATOMS: atom_id res chain seq x y z
N MET A 1 -30.19 -16.88 12.99
CA MET A 1 -29.29 -16.88 14.15
C MET A 1 -28.03 -16.16 13.73
N ILE A 2 -27.85 -14.91 14.17
CA ILE A 2 -26.64 -14.12 13.94
C ILE A 2 -25.92 -14.02 15.28
N ALA A 3 -24.60 -14.16 15.23
CA ALA A 3 -23.61 -13.92 16.29
C ALA A 3 -23.42 -15.03 17.35
N GLU A 4 -22.67 -16.07 16.98
CA GLU A 4 -21.47 -16.34 17.81
C GLU A 4 -20.53 -15.16 17.55
N SER A 5 -20.28 -14.32 18.55
CA SER A 5 -19.31 -13.23 18.38
C SER A 5 -17.91 -13.85 18.34
N PHE A 6 -17.34 -13.99 17.15
CA PHE A 6 -15.93 -14.32 16.94
C PHE A 6 -14.97 -13.26 17.54
N PHE A 7 -15.51 -12.15 18.04
CA PHE A 7 -14.78 -11.03 18.61
C PHE A 7 -15.07 -10.93 20.11
N THR A 8 -14.07 -11.20 20.93
CA THR A 8 -14.14 -11.09 22.39
C THR A 8 -14.04 -9.64 22.85
N GLY A 9 -14.32 -9.38 24.13
CA GLY A 9 -14.10 -8.05 24.71
C GLY A 9 -12.64 -7.58 24.64
N LEU A 10 -11.68 -8.52 24.65
CA LEU A 10 -10.27 -8.22 24.47
C LEU A 10 -9.97 -7.74 23.04
N ASP A 11 -10.57 -8.37 22.05
CA ASP A 11 -10.39 -8.00 20.64
C ASP A 11 -10.93 -6.58 20.37
N TRP A 12 -12.09 -6.25 20.95
CA TRP A 12 -12.63 -4.89 20.92
C TRP A 12 -11.71 -3.88 21.59
N LEU A 13 -11.15 -4.21 22.77
CA LEU A 13 -10.21 -3.35 23.47
C LEU A 13 -8.97 -3.07 22.61
N VAL A 14 -8.38 -4.10 22.02
CA VAL A 14 -7.21 -3.97 21.13
C VAL A 14 -7.55 -3.07 19.93
N LEU A 15 -8.70 -3.27 19.30
CA LEU A 15 -9.14 -2.48 18.15
C LEU A 15 -9.38 -1.00 18.52
N VAL A 16 -10.03 -0.73 19.65
CA VAL A 16 -10.27 0.63 20.14
C VAL A 16 -8.95 1.32 20.49
N VAL A 17 -8.05 0.64 21.19
CA VAL A 17 -6.71 1.18 21.52
C VAL A 17 -5.94 1.52 20.25
N TYR A 18 -6.00 0.65 19.24
CA TYR A 18 -5.39 0.90 17.93
C TYR A 18 -5.95 2.17 17.26
N PHE A 19 -7.28 2.30 17.15
CA PHE A 19 -7.88 3.48 16.52
C PHE A 19 -7.62 4.77 17.30
N VAL A 20 -7.69 4.73 18.64
CA VAL A 20 -7.35 5.87 19.49
C VAL A 20 -5.87 6.26 19.31
N GLY A 21 -4.97 5.29 19.21
CA GLY A 21 -3.55 5.54 18.95
C GLY A 21 -3.32 6.25 17.61
N ILE A 22 -3.96 5.79 16.54
CA ILE A 22 -3.86 6.43 15.21
C ILE A 22 -4.45 7.85 15.21
N LEU A 23 -5.62 8.05 15.82
CA LEU A 23 -6.22 9.39 15.98
C LEU A 23 -5.31 10.34 16.78
N ALA A 24 -4.68 9.83 17.84
CA ALA A 24 -3.76 10.60 18.68
C ALA A 24 -2.52 11.08 17.90
N ILE A 25 -1.98 10.25 16.99
CA ILE A 25 -0.88 10.66 16.09
C ILE A 25 -1.31 11.86 15.24
N GLY A 26 -2.51 11.79 14.64
CA GLY A 26 -3.08 12.91 13.88
C GLY A 26 -3.14 14.20 14.70
N ALA A 27 -3.65 14.13 15.94
CA ALA A 27 -3.76 15.28 16.83
C ALA A 27 -2.40 15.85 17.29
N ILE A 28 -1.40 14.99 17.53
CA ILE A 28 -0.05 15.41 17.93
C ILE A 28 0.64 16.21 16.81
N PHE A 29 0.57 15.72 15.57
CA PHE A 29 1.21 16.37 14.43
C PHE A 29 0.43 17.57 13.90
N TRP A 30 -0.88 17.61 14.07
CA TRP A 30 -1.68 18.81 13.77
C TRP A 30 -1.14 20.07 14.43
N ARG A 31 -0.76 19.99 15.72
CA ARG A 31 -0.16 21.12 16.46
C ARG A 31 1.20 21.58 15.91
N ARG A 32 1.85 20.76 15.08
CA ARG A 32 3.16 21.05 14.48
C ARG A 32 3.04 21.64 13.08
N ASN A 33 1.90 21.52 12.41
CA ASN A 33 1.68 22.06 11.08
C ASN A 33 1.45 23.57 11.15
N LYS A 34 2.48 24.37 10.81
CA LYS A 34 2.43 25.85 10.85
C LYS A 34 2.37 26.49 9.46
N SER A 35 2.63 25.71 8.41
CA SER A 35 2.64 26.15 7.02
C SER A 35 2.07 25.09 6.08
N SER A 36 1.77 25.48 4.85
CA SER A 36 1.34 24.55 3.81
C SER A 36 2.41 23.51 3.46
N ASP A 37 3.70 23.86 3.55
CA ASP A 37 4.81 22.92 3.31
C ASP A 37 4.91 21.90 4.46
N ASP A 38 4.66 22.29 5.72
CA ASP A 38 4.54 21.34 6.83
C ASP A 38 3.38 20.37 6.59
N PHE A 39 2.22 20.88 6.18
CA PHE A 39 1.03 20.05 5.98
C PHE A 39 1.16 19.09 4.80
N THR A 40 1.79 19.51 3.70
CA THR A 40 1.81 18.76 2.44
C THR A 40 3.13 18.05 2.15
N ALA A 41 4.25 18.55 2.66
CA ALA A 41 5.59 17.97 2.48
C ALA A 41 6.29 17.64 3.81
N GLY A 42 5.65 17.85 4.97
CA GLY A 42 6.22 17.50 6.26
C GLY A 42 7.49 18.28 6.59
N GLY A 43 7.60 19.51 6.06
CA GLY A 43 8.81 20.34 6.15
C GLY A 43 10.02 19.74 5.44
N ARG A 44 9.82 18.73 4.58
CA ARG A 44 10.86 18.04 3.79
C ARG A 44 12.00 17.52 4.65
N ALA A 45 11.68 17.00 5.84
CA ALA A 45 12.65 16.62 6.85
C ALA A 45 12.54 15.16 7.28
N LEU A 46 11.69 14.35 6.62
CA LEU A 46 11.41 12.99 7.07
C LEU A 46 12.55 12.04 6.71
N PRO A 47 12.92 11.11 7.61
CA PRO A 47 13.94 10.13 7.33
C PRO A 47 13.43 9.07 6.34
N GLY A 48 14.32 8.54 5.51
CA GLY A 48 14.00 7.65 4.41
C GLY A 48 13.43 6.29 4.84
N TRP A 49 13.79 5.81 6.04
CA TRP A 49 13.17 4.58 6.56
C TRP A 49 11.68 4.78 6.81
N LEU A 50 11.29 5.95 7.32
CA LEU A 50 9.91 6.27 7.66
C LEU A 50 9.09 6.46 6.37
N CYS A 51 9.61 7.23 5.43
CA CYS A 51 9.02 7.35 4.10
C CYS A 51 8.92 5.99 3.40
N GLY A 52 9.92 5.11 3.54
CA GLY A 52 9.95 3.81 2.90
C GLY A 52 8.94 2.83 3.47
N MET A 53 8.77 2.80 4.79
CA MET A 53 7.67 2.05 5.43
C MET A 53 6.31 2.54 4.96
N SER A 54 6.16 3.85 4.76
CA SER A 54 4.92 4.43 4.26
C SER A 54 4.69 4.17 2.77
N ILE A 55 5.74 4.10 1.93
CA ILE A 55 5.66 3.59 0.54
C ILE A 55 5.19 2.13 0.56
N PHE A 56 5.78 1.29 1.39
CA PHE A 56 5.37 -0.11 1.55
C PHE A 56 3.90 -0.24 1.99
N ALA A 57 3.47 0.53 3.00
CA ALA A 57 2.08 0.56 3.44
C ALA A 57 1.13 0.99 2.31
N THR A 58 1.55 1.91 1.44
CA THR A 58 0.75 2.37 0.28
C THR A 58 0.55 1.25 -0.75
N TYR A 59 1.53 0.36 -0.89
CA TYR A 59 1.41 -0.87 -1.68
C TYR A 59 0.52 -1.92 -0.99
N LEU A 60 0.62 -2.03 0.33
CA LEU A 60 -0.09 -3.02 1.12
C LEU A 60 -1.51 -2.55 1.48
N SER A 61 -2.46 -2.82 0.59
CA SER A 61 -3.89 -2.53 0.78
C SER A 61 -4.68 -3.80 1.07
N SER A 62 -5.98 -3.68 1.35
CA SER A 62 -6.88 -4.84 1.47
C SER A 62 -6.91 -5.71 0.21
N ILE A 63 -6.62 -5.14 -0.97
CA ILE A 63 -6.44 -5.93 -2.20
C ILE A 63 -5.26 -6.88 -2.04
N SER A 64 -4.07 -6.37 -1.68
CA SER A 64 -2.89 -7.24 -1.53
C SER A 64 -3.02 -8.18 -0.34
N TYR A 65 -3.56 -7.73 0.79
CA TYR A 65 -3.65 -8.52 2.02
C TYR A 65 -4.67 -9.66 1.93
N LEU A 66 -5.77 -9.51 1.19
CA LEU A 66 -6.82 -10.53 1.08
C LEU A 66 -6.82 -11.24 -0.29
N ALA A 67 -6.72 -10.48 -1.39
CA ALA A 67 -6.88 -11.04 -2.72
C ALA A 67 -5.65 -11.82 -3.20
N LEU A 68 -4.42 -11.44 -2.82
CA LEU A 68 -3.23 -12.19 -3.24
C LEU A 68 -3.13 -13.57 -2.56
N PRO A 69 -3.33 -13.72 -1.23
CA PRO A 69 -3.44 -15.04 -0.63
C PRO A 69 -4.59 -15.86 -1.22
N GLY A 70 -5.76 -15.25 -1.45
CA GLY A 70 -6.89 -15.92 -2.11
C GLY A 70 -6.56 -16.40 -3.52
N LYS A 71 -5.83 -15.60 -4.30
CA LYS A 71 -5.38 -15.97 -5.65
C LYS A 71 -4.33 -17.07 -5.62
N ALA A 72 -3.41 -17.06 -4.66
CA ALA A 72 -2.45 -18.14 -4.45
C ALA A 72 -3.16 -19.44 -4.02
N PHE A 73 -4.21 -19.35 -3.22
CA PHE A 73 -5.03 -20.49 -2.80
C PHE A 73 -5.78 -21.11 -3.98
N VAL A 74 -6.50 -20.30 -4.77
CA VAL A 74 -7.29 -20.80 -5.92
C VAL A 74 -6.40 -21.22 -7.10
N ALA A 75 -5.36 -20.45 -7.40
CA ALA A 75 -4.46 -20.67 -8.53
C ALA A 75 -3.05 -21.04 -8.05
N ASN A 76 -2.08 -20.13 -8.20
CA ASN A 76 -0.65 -20.33 -7.94
C ASN A 76 0.06 -18.98 -7.71
N TRP A 77 1.39 -19.00 -7.64
CA TRP A 77 2.26 -17.85 -7.40
C TRP A 77 2.47 -16.93 -8.61
N ASN A 78 1.80 -17.11 -9.75
CA ASN A 78 1.94 -16.20 -10.90
C ASN A 78 1.77 -14.71 -10.53
N ALA A 79 0.86 -14.39 -9.60
CA ALA A 79 0.67 -13.00 -9.13
C ALA A 79 1.91 -12.42 -8.41
N PHE A 80 2.75 -13.26 -7.80
CA PHE A 80 4.01 -12.84 -7.17
C PHE A 80 5.01 -12.27 -8.18
N ALA A 81 4.93 -12.67 -9.46
CA ALA A 81 5.77 -12.11 -10.51
C ALA A 81 5.60 -10.58 -10.65
N PHE A 82 4.45 -10.02 -10.29
CA PHE A 82 4.26 -8.57 -10.22
C PHE A 82 5.26 -7.91 -9.26
N SER A 83 5.46 -8.50 -8.08
CA SER A 83 6.41 -7.99 -7.08
C SER A 83 7.85 -8.09 -7.59
N LEU A 84 8.20 -9.14 -8.33
CA LEU A 84 9.54 -9.29 -8.91
C LEU A 84 9.92 -8.18 -9.91
N ALA A 85 8.94 -7.44 -10.45
CA ALA A 85 9.17 -6.29 -11.31
C ALA A 85 9.48 -4.98 -10.53
N LEU A 86 9.36 -4.98 -9.20
CA LEU A 86 9.64 -3.79 -8.37
C LEU A 86 11.11 -3.38 -8.36
N PRO A 87 12.10 -4.27 -8.15
CA PRO A 87 13.50 -3.86 -8.14
C PRO A 87 13.94 -3.10 -9.42
N PRO A 88 13.63 -3.56 -10.66
CA PRO A 88 13.96 -2.77 -11.83
C PRO A 88 13.15 -1.45 -11.92
N ALA A 89 11.88 -1.43 -11.52
CA ALA A 89 11.08 -0.19 -11.48
C ALA A 89 11.64 0.82 -10.47
N ALA A 90 12.06 0.37 -9.30
CA ALA A 90 12.69 1.17 -8.24
C ALA A 90 14.03 1.74 -8.71
N TRP A 91 14.84 0.94 -9.40
CA TRP A 91 16.07 1.42 -10.01
C TRP A 91 15.80 2.56 -11.00
N ILE A 92 14.84 2.40 -11.92
CA ILE A 92 14.45 3.46 -12.86
C ILE A 92 13.94 4.68 -12.10
N ALA A 93 13.06 4.50 -11.12
CA ALA A 93 12.50 5.59 -10.34
C ALA A 93 13.57 6.42 -9.63
N VAL A 94 14.55 5.77 -8.99
CA VAL A 94 15.63 6.44 -8.26
C VAL A 94 16.56 7.22 -9.19
N HIS A 95 16.81 6.73 -10.40
CA HIS A 95 17.73 7.39 -11.34
C HIS A 95 17.07 8.48 -12.20
N PHE A 96 15.77 8.33 -12.51
CA PHE A 96 15.09 9.22 -13.47
C PHE A 96 13.97 10.05 -12.85
N PHE A 97 13.07 9.44 -12.07
CA PHE A 97 11.89 10.14 -11.56
C PHE A 97 12.19 10.95 -10.30
N LEU A 98 12.87 10.35 -9.33
CA LEU A 98 13.18 10.97 -8.05
C LEU A 98 13.99 12.27 -8.22
N PRO A 99 15.09 12.32 -8.99
CA PRO A 99 15.86 13.56 -9.14
C PRO A 99 15.03 14.64 -9.83
N MET A 100 14.22 14.25 -10.82
CA MET A 100 13.33 15.16 -11.54
C MET A 100 12.30 15.83 -10.59
N TYR A 101 11.64 15.05 -9.73
CA TYR A 101 10.65 15.58 -8.80
C TYR A 101 11.25 16.38 -7.65
N ARG A 102 12.41 15.97 -7.12
CA ARG A 102 13.04 16.70 -6.02
C ARG A 102 13.69 18.00 -6.49
N ALA A 103 14.22 18.05 -7.72
CA ALA A 103 14.79 19.27 -8.29
C ALA A 103 13.75 20.35 -8.60
N SER A 104 12.49 19.99 -8.89
CA SER A 104 11.44 20.98 -9.16
C SER A 104 11.04 21.79 -7.91
N GLY A 105 11.20 21.19 -6.73
CA GLY A 105 10.77 21.77 -5.46
C GLY A 105 9.23 21.84 -5.29
N GLU A 106 8.46 21.39 -6.27
CA GLU A 106 7.00 21.40 -6.28
C GLU A 106 6.44 20.21 -5.50
N VAL A 107 5.33 20.40 -4.78
CA VAL A 107 4.69 19.32 -4.03
C VAL A 107 3.89 18.38 -4.94
N SER A 108 3.26 18.94 -5.97
CA SER A 108 2.44 18.19 -6.91
C SER A 108 3.29 17.61 -8.03
N ALA A 109 3.18 16.29 -8.25
CA ALA A 109 3.78 15.62 -9.40
C ALA A 109 3.36 16.26 -10.73
N TYR A 110 2.12 16.75 -10.78
CA TYR A 110 1.53 17.32 -11.99
C TYR A 110 2.03 18.74 -12.30
N SER A 111 2.72 19.42 -11.39
CA SER A 111 3.35 20.72 -11.69
C SER A 111 4.38 20.59 -12.80
N LEU A 112 5.11 19.47 -12.88
CA LEU A 112 6.04 19.20 -13.98
C LEU A 112 5.35 19.15 -15.35
N LEU A 113 4.13 18.61 -15.42
CA LEU A 113 3.37 18.56 -16.66
C LEU A 113 2.93 19.96 -17.10
N GLU A 114 2.59 20.83 -16.14
CA GLU A 114 2.30 22.23 -16.42
C GLU A 114 3.52 22.96 -16.98
N HIS A 115 4.69 22.82 -16.34
CA HIS A 115 5.91 23.45 -16.84
C HIS A 115 6.29 22.98 -18.25
N ARG A 116 6.00 21.71 -18.58
CA ARG A 116 6.39 21.12 -19.87
C ARG A 116 5.39 21.31 -21.00
N PHE A 117 4.10 21.26 -20.69
CA PHE A 117 3.00 21.19 -21.67
C PHE A 117 1.90 22.24 -21.45
N GLY A 118 1.93 22.97 -20.35
CA GLY A 118 0.95 23.98 -19.98
C GLY A 118 -0.14 23.46 -19.03
N LEU A 119 -0.93 24.40 -18.50
CA LEU A 119 -1.92 24.15 -17.45
C LEU A 119 -2.92 23.03 -17.78
N TRP A 120 -3.31 22.88 -19.05
CA TRP A 120 -4.24 21.82 -19.48
C TRP A 120 -3.74 20.42 -19.10
N ALA A 121 -2.44 20.16 -19.20
CA ALA A 121 -1.85 18.85 -18.94
C ALA A 121 -1.89 18.52 -17.44
N ARG A 122 -1.62 19.53 -16.58
CA ARG A 122 -1.78 19.40 -15.13
C ARG A 122 -3.23 19.12 -14.75
N LEU A 123 -4.17 19.92 -15.27
CA LEU A 123 -5.60 19.75 -14.95
C LEU A 123 -6.11 18.39 -15.42
N PHE A 124 -5.73 17.96 -16.62
CA PHE A 124 -6.07 16.65 -17.15
C PHE A 124 -5.54 15.52 -16.27
N ALA A 125 -4.22 15.47 -16.03
CA ALA A 125 -3.61 14.37 -15.27
C ALA A 125 -4.08 14.33 -13.82
N SER A 126 -4.14 15.49 -13.14
CA SER A 126 -4.59 15.55 -11.74
C SER A 126 -6.06 15.20 -11.58
N SER A 127 -6.93 15.58 -12.52
CA SER A 127 -8.36 15.20 -12.46
C SER A 127 -8.55 13.70 -12.59
N PHE A 128 -7.89 13.06 -13.56
CA PHE A 128 -7.94 11.60 -13.72
C PHE A 128 -7.32 10.87 -12.53
N TYR A 129 -6.25 11.40 -11.95
CA TYR A 129 -5.69 10.87 -10.71
C TYR A 129 -6.69 10.88 -9.55
N LEU A 130 -7.34 12.03 -9.32
CA LEU A 130 -8.32 12.16 -8.23
C LEU A 130 -9.52 11.22 -8.45
N LEU A 131 -10.04 11.13 -9.68
CA LEU A 131 -11.11 10.18 -10.02
C LEU A 131 -10.69 8.73 -9.79
N PHE A 132 -9.48 8.36 -10.21
CA PHE A 132 -8.93 7.04 -9.98
C PHE A 132 -8.81 6.73 -8.48
N GLN A 133 -8.32 7.68 -7.67
CA GLN A 133 -8.19 7.46 -6.23
C GLN A 133 -9.54 7.33 -5.52
N VAL A 134 -10.56 8.07 -5.93
CA VAL A 134 -11.92 7.89 -5.39
C VAL A 134 -12.42 6.47 -5.67
N ALA A 135 -12.26 5.98 -6.90
CA ALA A 135 -12.66 4.62 -7.25
C ALA A 135 -11.84 3.57 -6.48
N ARG A 136 -10.51 3.75 -6.40
CA ARG A 136 -9.61 2.83 -5.70
C ARG A 136 -9.93 2.74 -4.21
N ILE A 137 -10.12 3.87 -3.53
CA ILE A 137 -10.47 3.89 -2.10
C ILE A 137 -11.81 3.19 -1.87
N GLY A 138 -12.81 3.39 -2.74
CA GLY A 138 -14.09 2.67 -2.66
C GLY A 138 -13.91 1.15 -2.72
N VAL A 139 -13.10 0.65 -3.65
CA VAL A 139 -12.79 -0.79 -3.76
C VAL A 139 -12.05 -1.30 -2.51
N VAL A 140 -11.05 -0.57 -2.03
CA VAL A 140 -10.27 -0.95 -0.84
C VAL A 140 -11.16 -1.03 0.39
N MET A 141 -12.01 -0.02 0.62
CA MET A 141 -12.95 0.00 1.75
C MET A 141 -13.96 -1.14 1.68
N TYR A 142 -14.48 -1.43 0.49
CA TYR A 142 -15.41 -2.54 0.31
C TYR A 142 -14.76 -3.90 0.58
N LEU A 143 -13.56 -4.14 0.04
CA LEU A 143 -12.83 -5.39 0.27
C LEU A 143 -12.46 -5.59 1.74
N MET A 144 -12.11 -4.52 2.45
CA MET A 144 -11.89 -4.56 3.90
C MET A 144 -13.17 -4.91 4.66
N ALA A 145 -14.31 -4.32 4.28
CA ALA A 145 -15.57 -4.50 4.99
C ALA A 145 -16.16 -5.92 4.87
N LEU A 146 -15.85 -6.66 3.79
CA LEU A 146 -16.35 -8.03 3.58
C LEU A 146 -16.01 -9.01 4.73
N PRO A 147 -14.73 -9.24 5.08
CA PRO A 147 -14.39 -10.12 6.20
C PRO A 147 -14.83 -9.52 7.55
N MET A 148 -14.78 -8.20 7.70
CA MET A 148 -15.19 -7.54 8.95
C MET A 148 -16.70 -7.69 9.21
N ALA A 149 -17.54 -7.70 8.17
CA ALA A 149 -18.97 -7.96 8.31
C ALA A 149 -19.26 -9.34 8.89
N ILE A 150 -18.46 -10.35 8.51
CA ILE A 150 -18.56 -11.70 9.05
C ILE A 150 -18.09 -11.74 10.52
N LEU A 151 -16.98 -11.08 10.83
CA LEU A 151 -16.41 -11.08 12.18
C LEU A 151 -17.25 -10.29 13.20
N PHE A 152 -17.73 -9.11 12.82
CA PHE A 152 -18.45 -8.21 13.72
C PHE A 152 -19.98 -8.43 13.68
N GLY A 153 -20.48 -9.10 12.63
CA GLY A 153 -21.91 -9.23 12.37
C GLY A 153 -22.58 -7.91 11.96
N TRP A 154 -21.81 -6.90 11.57
CA TRP A 154 -22.30 -5.60 11.13
C TRP A 154 -22.55 -5.60 9.63
N ASP A 155 -23.47 -4.74 9.18
CA ASP A 155 -23.65 -4.55 7.74
C ASP A 155 -22.46 -3.81 7.12
N ILE A 156 -22.17 -4.12 5.86
CA ILE A 156 -21.04 -3.56 5.10
C ILE A 156 -21.11 -2.03 5.04
N ARG A 157 -22.30 -1.42 4.94
CA ARG A 157 -22.43 0.04 4.81
C ARG A 157 -22.02 0.72 6.10
N THR A 158 -22.44 0.20 7.25
CA THR A 158 -22.02 0.73 8.56
C THR A 158 -20.51 0.63 8.74
N LEU A 159 -19.89 -0.49 8.36
CA LEU A 159 -18.43 -0.65 8.43
C LEU A 159 -17.68 0.37 7.57
N ILE A 160 -18.13 0.57 6.33
CA ILE A 160 -17.55 1.55 5.42
C ILE A 160 -17.71 2.97 5.98
N LEU A 161 -18.89 3.33 6.48
CA LEU A 161 -19.14 4.68 7.02
C LEU A 161 -18.28 4.95 8.26
N VAL A 162 -18.26 4.03 9.23
CA VAL A 162 -17.50 4.19 10.47
C VAL A 162 -16.01 4.29 10.19
N THR A 163 -15.46 3.36 9.42
CA THR A 163 -14.02 3.36 9.10
C THR A 163 -13.64 4.55 8.22
N GLY A 164 -14.49 4.94 7.26
CA GLY A 164 -14.29 6.12 6.44
C GLY A 164 -14.21 7.39 7.26
N VAL A 165 -15.15 7.61 8.18
CA VAL A 165 -15.15 8.78 9.07
C VAL A 165 -13.87 8.83 9.92
N ILE A 166 -13.46 7.71 10.51
CA ILE A 166 -12.23 7.64 11.32
C ILE A 166 -11.00 7.96 10.46
N VAL A 167 -10.88 7.34 9.28
CA VAL A 167 -9.75 7.53 8.37
C VAL A 167 -9.67 8.96 7.85
N THR A 168 -10.80 9.55 7.45
CA THR A 168 -10.88 10.96 7.04
C THR A 168 -10.50 11.88 8.20
N ALA A 169 -10.96 11.62 9.42
CA ALA A 169 -10.67 12.47 10.56
C ALA A 169 -9.17 12.57 10.86
N TYR A 170 -8.44 11.44 11.00
CA TYR A 170 -7.01 11.54 11.33
C TYR A 170 -6.17 12.06 10.17
N SER A 171 -6.51 11.68 8.93
CA SER A 171 -5.74 12.08 7.74
C SER A 171 -5.89 13.58 7.45
N PHE A 172 -7.10 14.12 7.63
CA PHE A 172 -7.37 15.54 7.43
C PHE A 172 -6.68 16.42 8.49
N ILE A 173 -6.67 15.98 9.76
CA ILE A 173 -6.15 16.76 10.88
C ILE A 173 -4.62 16.81 10.86
N GLY A 174 -3.95 15.68 10.63
CA GLY A 174 -2.52 15.54 10.89
C GLY A 174 -1.57 15.95 9.76
N GLY A 175 -2.05 16.09 8.52
CA GLY A 175 -1.20 16.34 7.34
C GLY A 175 -0.29 15.15 7.00
N ILE A 176 0.61 15.34 6.03
CA ILE A 176 1.42 14.25 5.45
C ILE A 176 2.33 13.57 6.48
N THR A 177 2.88 14.31 7.44
CA THR A 177 3.74 13.73 8.48
C THR A 177 2.96 12.73 9.34
N ALA A 178 1.74 13.07 9.75
CA ALA A 178 0.90 12.15 10.51
C ALA A 178 0.53 10.91 9.70
N VAL A 179 0.19 11.08 8.42
CA VAL A 179 -0.12 9.97 7.51
C VAL A 179 1.09 9.03 7.39
N ILE A 180 2.28 9.57 7.15
CA ILE A 180 3.51 8.77 7.01
C ILE A 180 3.85 8.01 8.31
N TRP A 181 3.65 8.62 9.48
CA TRP A 181 3.83 7.92 10.77
C TRP A 181 2.78 6.84 11.02
N ALA A 182 1.51 7.14 10.74
CA ALA A 182 0.42 6.18 10.85
C ALA A 182 0.68 4.97 9.93
N ASP A 183 1.03 5.22 8.67
CA ASP A 183 1.37 4.20 7.69
C ASP A 183 2.53 3.31 8.15
N ALA A 184 3.59 3.89 8.72
CA ALA A 184 4.72 3.11 9.19
C ALA A 184 4.34 2.16 10.33
N ILE A 185 3.52 2.62 11.28
CA ILE A 185 2.99 1.78 12.36
C ILE A 185 2.07 0.69 11.78
N GLN A 186 1.19 1.05 10.85
CA GLN A 186 0.29 0.12 10.18
C GLN A 186 1.04 -0.96 9.42
N ALA A 187 2.12 -0.60 8.72
CA ALA A 187 2.99 -1.56 8.06
C ALA A 187 3.60 -2.58 9.04
N PHE A 188 4.07 -2.14 10.21
CA PHE A 188 4.55 -3.06 11.25
C PHE A 188 3.44 -3.99 11.75
N VAL A 189 2.24 -3.45 12.03
CA VAL A 189 1.09 -4.24 12.48
C VAL A 189 0.69 -5.29 11.42
N LEU A 190 0.63 -4.89 10.15
CA LEU A 190 0.27 -5.77 9.05
C LEU A 190 1.30 -6.88 8.81
N LEU A 191 2.60 -6.55 8.86
CA LEU A 191 3.69 -7.53 8.74
C LEU A 191 3.67 -8.52 9.91
N ALA A 192 3.56 -8.02 11.14
CA ALA A 192 3.47 -8.87 12.32
C ALA A 192 2.26 -9.81 12.25
N GLY A 193 1.09 -9.29 11.84
CA GLY A 193 -0.11 -10.09 11.62
C GLY A 193 0.07 -11.15 10.53
N ALA A 194 0.72 -10.82 9.43
CA ALA A 194 0.96 -11.75 8.32
C ALA A 194 1.91 -12.88 8.74
N PHE A 195 3.02 -12.56 9.42
CA PHE A 195 3.95 -13.58 9.93
C PHE A 195 3.32 -14.46 11.01
N LEU A 196 2.52 -13.87 11.90
CA LEU A 196 1.79 -14.63 12.92
C LEU A 196 0.79 -15.59 12.28
N ALA A 197 -0.01 -15.11 11.31
CA ALA A 197 -0.94 -15.95 10.57
C ALA A 197 -0.22 -17.10 9.85
N LEU A 198 0.90 -16.81 9.18
CA LEU A 198 1.72 -17.83 8.53
C LEU A 198 2.25 -18.87 9.53
N ALA A 199 2.75 -18.44 10.69
CA ALA A 199 3.25 -19.33 11.73
C ALA A 199 2.15 -20.25 12.28
N ILE A 200 0.96 -19.70 12.57
CA ILE A 200 -0.21 -20.47 13.03
C ILE A 200 -0.59 -21.52 11.99
N LEU A 201 -0.65 -21.15 10.71
CA LEU A 201 -1.00 -22.08 9.63
C LEU A 201 0.03 -23.19 9.46
N LEU A 202 1.34 -22.86 9.49
CA LEU A 202 2.41 -23.86 9.34
C LEU A 202 2.45 -24.85 10.50
N ILE A 203 2.29 -24.37 11.75
CA ILE A 203 2.29 -25.22 12.94
C ILE A 203 1.00 -26.04 13.04
N GLY A 204 -0.13 -25.48 12.57
CA GLY A 204 -1.45 -26.13 12.60
C GLY A 204 -1.64 -27.25 11.58
N MET A 205 -0.68 -27.49 10.68
CA MET A 205 -0.77 -28.60 9.72
C MET A 205 -0.68 -29.97 10.43
N PRO A 206 -1.60 -30.91 10.15
CA PRO A 206 -1.60 -32.23 10.78
C PRO A 206 -0.29 -33.03 10.63
N GLY A 207 0.39 -32.88 9.48
CA GLY A 207 1.67 -33.49 9.16
C GLY A 207 2.89 -32.60 9.46
N GLY A 208 2.69 -31.49 10.17
CA GLY A 208 3.72 -30.49 10.43
C GLY A 208 4.00 -29.53 9.27
N PRO A 209 4.91 -28.55 9.46
CA PRO A 209 5.13 -27.46 8.51
C PRO A 209 5.57 -27.90 7.10
N THR A 210 6.27 -29.03 6.97
CA THR A 210 6.75 -29.55 5.68
C THR A 210 5.60 -29.97 4.77
N GLN A 211 4.47 -30.40 5.35
CA GLN A 211 3.28 -30.80 4.60
C GLN A 211 2.76 -29.69 3.69
N VAL A 212 2.88 -28.42 4.09
CA VAL A 212 2.46 -27.29 3.23
C VAL A 212 3.24 -27.29 1.92
N PHE A 213 4.55 -27.47 1.97
CA PHE A 213 5.41 -27.44 0.79
C PHE A 213 5.18 -28.66 -0.11
N GLU A 214 4.93 -29.84 0.48
CA GLU A 214 4.60 -31.05 -0.26
C GLU A 214 3.29 -30.89 -1.04
N VAL A 215 2.22 -30.47 -0.36
CA VAL A 215 0.90 -30.24 -0.98
C VAL A 215 0.98 -29.14 -2.03
N ALA A 216 1.61 -28.01 -1.70
CA ALA A 216 1.77 -26.90 -2.63
C ALA A 216 2.58 -27.27 -3.87
N SER A 217 3.62 -28.11 -3.73
CA SER A 217 4.39 -28.61 -4.87
C SER A 217 3.59 -29.58 -5.73
N ALA A 218 2.85 -30.51 -5.13
CA ALA A 218 2.02 -31.47 -5.84
C ALA A 218 0.92 -30.76 -6.67
N GLU A 219 0.33 -29.71 -6.11
CA GLU A 219 -0.72 -28.89 -6.74
C GLU A 219 -0.17 -27.75 -7.60
N SER A 220 1.14 -27.73 -7.89
CA SER A 220 1.81 -26.71 -8.70
C SER A 220 1.57 -25.26 -8.23
N LYS A 221 1.34 -25.05 -6.93
CA LYS A 221 1.04 -23.74 -6.33
C LYS A 221 2.21 -22.77 -6.42
N PHE A 222 3.45 -23.26 -6.46
CA PHE A 222 4.65 -22.43 -6.64
C PHE A 222 4.92 -22.01 -8.10
N SER A 223 4.10 -22.45 -9.05
CA SER A 223 4.23 -22.05 -10.45
C SER A 223 4.03 -20.54 -10.61
N LEU A 224 4.93 -19.89 -11.35
CA LEU A 224 4.79 -18.49 -11.74
C LEU A 224 3.98 -18.32 -13.05
N GLY A 225 3.26 -19.35 -13.48
CA GLY A 225 2.48 -19.36 -14.72
C GLY A 225 3.29 -19.80 -15.94
N SER A 226 2.62 -19.77 -17.10
CA SER A 226 3.24 -20.17 -18.38
C SER A 226 4.42 -19.25 -18.74
N MET A 227 5.50 -19.84 -19.25
CA MET A 227 6.65 -19.11 -19.81
C MET A 227 6.52 -18.85 -21.32
N SER A 228 5.36 -19.15 -21.92
CA SER A 228 5.12 -18.88 -23.33
C SER A 228 5.18 -17.37 -23.62
N LEU A 229 5.93 -17.01 -24.66
CA LEU A 229 5.97 -15.65 -25.21
C LEU A 229 4.90 -15.42 -26.28
N LEU A 230 4.28 -16.49 -26.77
CA LEU A 230 3.32 -16.44 -27.89
C LEU A 230 1.88 -16.32 -27.42
N ASP A 231 1.58 -16.74 -26.20
CA ASP A 231 0.24 -16.60 -25.63
C ASP A 231 0.10 -15.22 -25.00
N VAL A 232 -0.55 -14.31 -25.74
CA VAL A 232 -0.78 -12.93 -25.32
C VAL A 232 -2.13 -12.71 -24.61
N SER A 233 -2.94 -13.77 -24.51
CA SER A 233 -4.32 -13.70 -24.03
C SER A 233 -4.48 -14.11 -22.56
N THR A 234 -3.44 -14.72 -21.98
CA THR A 234 -3.42 -15.24 -20.61
C THR A 234 -2.34 -14.55 -19.77
N PRO A 235 -2.43 -14.57 -18.42
CA PRO A 235 -1.43 -13.96 -17.57
C PRO A 235 -0.17 -14.84 -17.48
N THR A 236 0.60 -14.94 -18.56
CA THR A 236 1.91 -15.59 -18.57
C THR A 236 2.89 -14.86 -17.64
N LEU A 237 3.98 -15.52 -17.25
CA LEU A 237 5.05 -14.91 -16.44
C LEU A 237 5.50 -13.56 -17.04
N TRP A 238 5.69 -13.53 -18.35
CA TRP A 238 6.16 -12.35 -19.08
C TRP A 238 5.13 -11.22 -19.11
N ILE A 239 3.86 -11.55 -19.29
CA ILE A 239 2.78 -10.55 -19.25
C ILE A 239 2.67 -9.93 -17.86
N VAL A 240 2.73 -10.74 -16.80
CA VAL A 240 2.64 -10.23 -15.43
C VAL A 240 3.87 -9.40 -15.06
N LEU A 241 5.07 -9.80 -15.49
CA LEU A 241 6.29 -9.00 -15.29
C LEU A 241 6.24 -7.68 -16.04
N ALA A 242 5.83 -7.69 -17.31
CA ALA A 242 5.71 -6.47 -18.10
C ALA A 242 4.66 -5.53 -17.50
N TYR A 243 3.48 -6.06 -17.18
CA TYR A 243 2.43 -5.31 -16.49
C TYR A 243 2.93 -4.74 -15.16
N GLY A 244 3.61 -5.56 -14.34
CA GLY A 244 4.20 -5.13 -13.08
C GLY A 244 5.22 -4.02 -13.25
N LEU A 245 6.09 -4.09 -14.26
CA LEU A 245 7.08 -3.04 -14.52
C LEU A 245 6.38 -1.71 -14.84
N PHE A 246 5.46 -1.68 -15.81
CA PHE A 246 4.78 -0.46 -16.21
C PHE A 246 3.87 0.10 -15.10
N GLU A 247 3.18 -0.76 -14.36
CA GLU A 247 2.33 -0.33 -13.24
C GLU A 247 3.16 0.24 -12.09
N ASN A 248 4.31 -0.36 -11.78
CA ASN A 248 5.21 0.17 -10.76
C ASN A 248 5.91 1.46 -11.20
N LEU A 249 6.25 1.60 -12.48
CA LEU A 249 6.74 2.87 -13.04
C LEU A 249 5.66 3.95 -13.00
N LYS A 250 4.39 3.61 -13.24
CA LYS A 250 3.27 4.54 -13.07
C LYS A 250 3.16 5.00 -11.60
N ASN A 251 3.22 4.05 -10.66
CA ASN A 251 3.18 4.36 -9.22
C ASN A 251 4.33 5.29 -8.82
N PHE A 252 5.56 4.93 -9.16
CA PHE A 252 6.72 5.74 -8.79
C PHE A 252 6.86 7.04 -9.59
N GLY A 253 6.30 7.08 -10.80
CA GLY A 253 6.55 8.14 -11.78
C GLY A 253 5.47 9.19 -11.86
N ILE A 254 4.19 8.90 -11.56
CA ILE A 254 3.10 9.88 -11.69
C ILE A 254 2.03 9.81 -10.60
N ASP A 255 2.04 8.80 -9.72
CA ASP A 255 1.11 8.74 -8.59
C ASP A 255 1.59 9.70 -7.48
N GLN A 256 0.76 10.70 -7.21
CA GLN A 256 1.04 11.74 -6.21
C GLN A 256 1.40 11.15 -4.83
N SER A 257 0.80 10.03 -4.44
CA SER A 257 1.07 9.41 -3.13
C SER A 257 2.54 8.99 -3.01
N TYR A 258 3.15 8.44 -4.06
CA TYR A 258 4.56 8.03 -4.02
C TYR A 258 5.47 9.25 -4.18
N VAL A 259 5.19 10.13 -5.15
CA VAL A 259 5.99 11.32 -5.42
C VAL A 259 6.07 12.24 -4.20
N GLN A 260 4.97 12.41 -3.47
CA GLN A 260 4.92 13.23 -2.26
C GLN A 260 5.84 12.72 -1.14
N ARG A 261 6.10 11.39 -1.06
CA ARG A 261 7.06 10.80 -0.11
C ARG A 261 8.51 11.06 -0.53
N TYR A 262 8.77 11.21 -1.83
CA TYR A 262 10.09 11.67 -2.30
C TYR A 262 10.34 13.07 -1.80
N ILE A 263 9.35 13.96 -1.94
CA ILE A 263 9.46 15.37 -1.59
C ILE A 263 9.55 15.55 -0.07
N ALA A 264 8.80 14.75 0.70
CA ALA A 264 8.83 14.81 2.16
C ALA A 264 10.14 14.31 2.80
N SER A 265 10.94 13.55 2.05
CA SER A 265 12.21 13.03 2.52
C SER A 265 13.27 14.13 2.69
N SER A 266 14.15 13.99 3.68
CA SER A 266 15.15 15.01 4.05
C SER A 266 16.26 15.27 3.03
N SER A 267 16.52 14.31 2.14
CA SER A 267 17.55 14.42 1.11
C SER A 267 17.24 13.45 -0.03
N ASP A 268 17.90 13.63 -1.17
CA ASP A 268 17.80 12.71 -2.32
C ASP A 268 18.24 11.30 -1.93
N ARG A 269 19.24 11.18 -1.05
CA ARG A 269 19.71 9.90 -0.50
C ARG A 269 18.64 9.22 0.34
N GLU A 270 17.98 9.96 1.24
CA GLU A 270 16.90 9.41 2.06
C GLU A 270 15.66 9.09 1.23
N ALA A 271 15.35 9.89 0.20
CA ALA A 271 14.30 9.59 -0.76
C ALA A 271 14.61 8.29 -1.53
N ALA A 272 15.85 8.10 -2.00
CA ALA A 272 16.25 6.90 -2.73
C ALA A 272 16.18 5.66 -1.81
N LYS A 273 16.64 5.80 -0.57
CA LYS A 273 16.49 4.78 0.48
C LYS A 273 15.03 4.42 0.72
N SER A 274 14.12 5.41 0.70
CA SER A 274 12.69 5.16 0.89
C SER A 274 12.09 4.32 -0.23
N VAL A 275 12.45 4.61 -1.49
CA VAL A 275 11.99 3.85 -2.66
C VAL A 275 12.47 2.40 -2.58
N TRP A 276 13.76 2.20 -2.33
CA TRP A 276 14.34 0.86 -2.21
C TRP A 276 13.76 0.07 -1.05
N LEU A 277 13.64 0.69 0.13
CA LEU A 277 13.06 0.03 1.30
C LEU A 277 11.60 -0.37 1.02
N GLY A 278 10.79 0.55 0.49
CA GLY A 278 9.39 0.28 0.19
C GLY A 278 9.21 -0.82 -0.86
N ALA A 279 10.03 -0.79 -1.92
CA ALA A 279 10.02 -1.80 -2.98
C ALA A 279 10.44 -3.18 -2.47
N LEU A 280 11.55 -3.27 -1.74
CA LEU A 280 12.09 -4.55 -1.27
C LEU A 280 11.27 -5.19 -0.15
N LEU A 281 10.59 -4.40 0.68
CA LEU A 281 9.67 -4.94 1.69
C LEU A 281 8.39 -5.54 1.09
N TYR A 282 7.98 -5.08 -0.09
CA TYR A 282 6.81 -5.61 -0.77
C TYR A 282 7.09 -6.92 -1.52
N VAL A 283 8.34 -7.14 -1.93
CA VAL A 283 8.81 -8.41 -2.51
C VAL A 283 8.93 -9.46 -1.41
#